data_AF-A0A498QW89-F1
#
_entry.id   AF-A0A498QW89-F1
#
_cell.length_a   1.000
_cell.length_b   1.000
_cell.length_c   1.000
_cell.angle_alpha   90.00
_cell.angle_beta   90.00
_cell.angle_gamma   90.00
#
_symmetry.space_group_name_H-M   'P 1'
#
loop_
_entity.id
_entity.type
_entity.pdbx_description
1 polymer ?
#
loop_
_entity_poly.entity_id
_entity_poly.type
_entity_poly.pdbx_seq_one_letter_code
_entity_poly.pdbx_strand_id
1 'polypeptide(L)'
;MSQPRNIPTPTGDVSGSIEEFRSGAASGSAVLDGRWGQALTFEAPYVLDRLLSEGVVDTREQAQELFSETKKYLILCELNPDTAIGMYSGLVDAAWHAFILFTAAYIEYGQRFFGRYLAHTPAVVESGPSVGAGDRRGRLREKSTFLDFRRRYETLFQHALPDVWYDERCISPSRRMIREDRVGPLSLTHHDGCVELCRPDGTSLVSVNELAYPALQFILATSVFYVRELPGGLTEEEKVGLSQALARCGALRIVA
;
A
#
# COMPACT_ATOMS: atom_id res chain seq x y z
N MET A 1 -6.76 26.01 31.83
CA MET A 1 -8.05 25.33 31.58
C MET A 1 -8.52 25.74 30.19
N SER A 2 -8.12 25.00 29.16
CA SER A 2 -8.52 25.29 27.78
C SER A 2 -9.86 24.64 27.50
N GLN A 3 -10.84 25.43 27.07
CA GLN A 3 -12.15 24.93 26.68
C GLN A 3 -12.02 23.92 25.52
N PRO A 4 -12.84 22.85 25.50
CA PRO A 4 -12.90 21.98 24.34
C PRO A 4 -13.45 22.79 23.15
N ARG A 5 -12.68 22.87 22.06
CA ARG A 5 -13.20 23.40 20.79
C ARG A 5 -14.39 22.54 20.40
N ASN A 6 -15.56 23.16 20.29
CA ASN A 6 -16.77 22.54 19.76
C ASN A 6 -16.44 22.09 18.33
N ILE A 7 -16.27 20.79 18.12
CA ILE A 7 -16.09 20.19 16.79
C ILE A 7 -17.49 20.11 16.20
N PRO A 8 -17.82 20.86 15.12
CA PRO A 8 -19.10 20.71 14.47
C PRO A 8 -19.18 19.31 13.86
N THR A 9 -20.11 18.50 14.34
CA THR A 9 -20.46 17.21 13.74
C THR A 9 -20.96 17.47 12.31
N PRO A 10 -20.33 16.94 11.26
CA PRO A 10 -20.85 17.11 9.92
C PRO A 10 -22.12 16.26 9.79
N THR A 11 -23.26 16.93 9.70
CA THR A 11 -24.62 16.37 9.53
C THR A 11 -24.90 15.90 8.09
N GLY A 12 -23.87 15.49 7.35
CA GLY A 12 -24.00 14.94 6.00
C GLY A 12 -24.02 13.41 6.05
N ASP A 13 -25.10 12.80 5.54
CA ASP A 13 -25.27 11.35 5.54
C ASP A 13 -24.26 10.67 4.60
N VAL A 14 -23.29 9.95 5.16
CA VAL A 14 -22.32 9.13 4.41
C VAL A 14 -23.04 8.10 3.53
N SER A 15 -24.25 7.70 3.91
CA SER A 15 -25.04 6.67 3.23
C SER A 15 -25.47 7.10 1.82
N GLY A 16 -25.75 8.39 1.59
CA GLY A 16 -26.18 8.91 0.29
C GLY A 16 -25.11 8.80 -0.79
N SER A 17 -23.87 9.23 -0.50
CA SER A 17 -22.75 9.13 -1.46
C SER A 17 -22.38 7.68 -1.78
N ILE A 18 -22.57 6.78 -0.82
CA ILE A 18 -22.35 5.34 -1.00
C ILE A 18 -23.40 4.76 -1.98
N GLU A 19 -24.67 5.16 -1.89
CA GLU A 19 -25.73 4.70 -2.80
C GLU A 19 -25.57 5.30 -4.22
N GLU A 20 -25.17 6.57 -4.32
CA GLU A 20 -24.87 7.22 -5.60
C GLU A 20 -23.71 6.55 -6.35
N PHE A 21 -22.62 6.21 -5.66
CA PHE A 21 -21.51 5.47 -6.26
C PHE A 21 -21.93 4.04 -6.67
N ARG A 22 -22.69 3.33 -5.81
CA ARG A 22 -23.15 1.96 -6.10
C ARG A 22 -24.12 1.85 -7.27
N SER A 23 -25.01 2.82 -7.42
CA SER A 23 -26.04 2.80 -8.47
C SER A 23 -25.48 3.06 -9.86
N GLY A 24 -24.21 3.49 -9.97
CA GLY A 24 -23.60 3.92 -11.24
C GLY A 24 -24.28 5.15 -11.86
N ALA A 25 -25.20 5.79 -11.13
CA ALA A 25 -26.03 6.89 -11.61
C ALA A 25 -25.29 8.24 -11.58
N ALA A 26 -24.20 8.33 -10.80
CA ALA A 26 -23.35 9.52 -10.68
C ALA A 26 -21.97 9.28 -11.29
N SER A 27 -21.46 10.27 -12.03
CA SER A 27 -20.06 10.26 -12.49
C SER A 27 -19.10 10.32 -11.29
N GLY A 28 -17.89 9.77 -11.41
CA GLY A 28 -16.89 9.81 -10.34
C GLY A 28 -16.61 11.22 -9.82
N SER A 29 -16.66 12.23 -10.70
CA SER A 29 -16.51 13.65 -10.32
C SER A 29 -17.63 14.13 -9.38
N ALA A 30 -18.89 13.76 -9.63
CA ALA A 30 -20.01 14.17 -8.79
C ALA A 30 -19.96 13.51 -7.40
N VAL A 31 -19.46 12.25 -7.34
CA VAL A 31 -19.24 11.56 -6.07
C VAL A 31 -18.10 12.22 -5.28
N LEU A 32 -17.05 12.70 -5.94
CA LEU A 32 -15.91 13.34 -5.27
C LEU A 32 -16.18 14.78 -4.84
N ASP A 33 -17.33 15.36 -5.18
CA ASP A 33 -17.71 16.69 -4.71
C ASP A 33 -18.08 16.69 -3.20
N GLY A 34 -18.11 17.89 -2.59
CA GLY A 34 -18.49 18.05 -1.19
C GLY A 34 -17.47 17.46 -0.20
N ARG A 35 -17.90 16.51 0.65
CA ARG A 35 -17.08 16.02 1.77
C ARG A 35 -15.83 15.27 1.31
N TRP A 36 -15.90 14.55 0.18
CA TRP A 36 -14.78 13.75 -0.32
C TRP A 36 -13.70 14.63 -0.95
N GLY A 37 -14.09 15.69 -1.66
CA GLY A 37 -13.16 16.72 -2.13
C GLY A 37 -12.47 17.45 -0.98
N GLN A 38 -13.18 17.72 0.12
CA GLN A 38 -12.57 18.27 1.34
C GLN A 38 -11.60 17.27 2.00
N ALA A 39 -11.94 15.98 2.03
CA ALA A 39 -11.06 14.95 2.53
C ALA A 39 -9.76 14.88 1.69
N LEU A 40 -9.88 14.91 0.37
CA LEU A 40 -8.74 14.90 -0.57
C LEU A 40 -7.85 16.14 -0.44
N THR A 41 -8.40 17.29 -0.06
CA THR A 41 -7.65 18.54 0.15
C THR A 41 -7.12 18.71 1.57
N PHE A 42 -7.39 17.77 2.49
CA PHE A 42 -6.86 17.82 3.85
C PHE A 42 -5.33 17.83 3.85
N GLU A 43 -4.74 18.81 4.52
CA GLU A 43 -3.29 18.99 4.64
C GLU A 43 -2.77 18.43 5.95
N ALA A 44 -1.65 17.71 5.87
CA ALA A 44 -0.96 17.16 7.02
C ALA A 44 0.56 17.27 6.82
N PRO A 45 1.13 18.48 6.82
CA PRO A 45 2.56 18.69 6.51
C PRO A 45 3.49 17.86 7.42
N TYR A 46 3.08 17.60 8.66
CA TYR A 46 3.81 16.75 9.59
C TYR A 46 3.92 15.28 9.15
N VAL A 47 2.99 14.77 8.32
CA VAL A 47 3.11 13.44 7.69
C VAL A 47 4.20 13.46 6.63
N LEU A 48 4.23 14.50 5.80
CA LEU A 48 5.23 14.67 4.75
C LEU A 48 6.63 14.81 5.36
N ASP A 49 6.76 15.64 6.39
CA ASP A 49 8.02 15.86 7.10
C ASP A 49 8.52 14.54 7.74
N ARG A 50 7.61 13.73 8.28
CA ARG A 50 7.94 12.40 8.80
C ARG A 50 8.44 11.47 7.70
N LEU A 51 7.71 11.36 6.57
CA LEU A 51 8.08 10.50 5.44
C LEU A 51 9.48 10.82 4.90
N LEU A 52 9.82 12.10 4.82
CA LEU A 52 11.15 12.57 4.46
C LEU A 52 12.19 12.20 5.52
N SER A 53 11.90 12.46 6.80
CA SER A 53 12.84 12.20 7.89
C SER A 53 13.18 10.71 8.07
N GLU A 54 12.24 9.82 7.75
CA GLU A 54 12.40 8.38 7.86
C GLU A 54 12.96 7.75 6.56
N GLY A 55 13.22 8.57 5.54
CA GLY A 55 13.77 8.09 4.26
C GLY A 55 12.81 7.21 3.47
N VAL A 56 11.50 7.34 3.69
CA VAL A 56 10.47 6.62 2.90
C VAL A 56 10.43 7.16 1.47
N VAL A 57 10.69 8.46 1.32
CA VAL A 57 10.77 9.22 0.08
C VAL A 57 11.93 10.21 0.13
N ASP A 58 12.42 10.62 -1.04
CA ASP A 58 13.56 11.53 -1.16
C ASP A 58 13.12 12.99 -1.33
N THR A 59 11.89 13.22 -1.79
CA THR A 59 11.37 14.55 -2.16
C THR A 59 10.01 14.84 -1.52
N ARG A 60 9.71 16.13 -1.32
CA ARG A 60 8.43 16.56 -0.72
C ARG A 60 7.26 16.27 -1.66
N GLU A 61 7.51 16.32 -2.96
CA GLU A 61 6.57 16.02 -4.02
C GLU A 61 6.13 14.55 -3.96
N GLN A 62 7.07 13.62 -3.80
CA GLN A 62 6.76 12.20 -3.56
C GLN A 62 5.99 12.02 -2.25
N ALA A 63 6.37 12.71 -1.18
CA ALA A 63 5.64 12.65 0.09
C ALA A 63 4.18 13.10 -0.05
N GLN A 64 3.96 14.16 -0.83
CA GLN A 64 2.63 14.69 -1.14
C GLN A 64 1.82 13.74 -2.02
N GLU A 65 2.44 13.08 -2.99
CA GLU A 65 1.82 12.03 -3.82
C GLU A 65 1.37 10.86 -2.93
N LEU A 66 2.25 10.32 -2.09
CA LEU A 66 1.90 9.21 -1.21
C LEU A 66 0.75 9.56 -0.26
N PHE A 67 0.78 10.74 0.36
CA PHE A 67 -0.30 11.15 1.25
C PHE A 67 -1.61 11.41 0.50
N SER A 68 -1.55 11.91 -0.74
CA SER A 68 -2.72 12.00 -1.62
C SER A 68 -3.31 10.62 -1.89
N GLU A 69 -2.48 9.64 -2.24
CA GLU A 69 -2.92 8.28 -2.51
C GLU A 69 -3.45 7.55 -1.27
N THR A 70 -2.89 7.79 -0.08
CA THR A 70 -3.45 7.32 1.19
C THR A 70 -4.90 7.82 1.36
N LYS A 71 -5.16 9.10 1.14
CA LYS A 71 -6.52 9.66 1.28
C LYS A 71 -7.49 9.06 0.27
N LYS A 72 -7.05 8.91 -0.99
CA LYS A 72 -7.85 8.27 -2.06
C LYS A 72 -8.20 6.82 -1.70
N TYR A 73 -7.24 6.06 -1.18
CA TYR A 73 -7.46 4.69 -0.73
C TYR A 73 -8.52 4.62 0.37
N LEU A 74 -8.44 5.46 1.40
CA LEU A 74 -9.42 5.49 2.49
C LEU A 74 -10.85 5.80 1.99
N ILE A 75 -10.98 6.76 1.07
CA ILE A 75 -12.26 7.09 0.42
C ILE A 75 -12.77 5.90 -0.40
N LEU A 76 -11.89 5.24 -1.16
CA LEU A 76 -12.28 4.07 -1.96
C LEU A 76 -12.78 2.91 -1.08
N CYS A 77 -12.12 2.65 0.05
CA CYS A 77 -12.58 1.68 1.05
C CYS A 77 -13.96 2.06 1.62
N GLU A 78 -14.21 3.35 1.90
CA GLU A 78 -15.50 3.82 2.41
C GLU A 78 -16.64 3.61 1.45
N LEU A 79 -16.40 3.92 0.17
CA LEU A 79 -17.41 3.80 -0.89
C LEU A 79 -17.71 2.35 -1.27
N ASN A 80 -16.90 1.39 -0.81
CA ASN A 80 -17.05 -0.03 -1.11
C ASN A 80 -17.12 -0.90 0.18
N PRO A 81 -18.09 -0.68 1.08
CA PRO A 81 -18.10 -1.31 2.41
C PRO A 81 -18.31 -2.83 2.39
N ASP A 82 -18.83 -3.37 1.29
CA ASP A 82 -19.08 -4.81 1.09
C ASP A 82 -17.85 -5.55 0.50
N THR A 83 -16.80 -4.80 0.11
CA THR A 83 -15.58 -5.34 -0.48
C THR A 83 -14.40 -5.09 0.46
N ALA A 84 -13.60 -6.12 0.71
CA ALA A 84 -12.31 -5.97 1.38
C ALA A 84 -11.26 -5.58 0.33
N ILE A 85 -11.05 -4.27 0.16
CA ILE A 85 -9.96 -3.74 -0.66
C ILE A 85 -8.66 -3.89 0.15
N GLY A 86 -7.69 -4.62 -0.41
CA GLY A 86 -6.38 -4.79 0.24
C GLY A 86 -5.47 -3.58 0.02
N MET A 87 -4.46 -3.44 0.88
CA MET A 87 -3.37 -2.50 0.66
C MET A 87 -2.34 -3.11 -0.30
N TYR A 88 -2.24 -2.57 -1.52
CA TYR A 88 -1.37 -3.10 -2.59
C TYR A 88 -0.05 -2.34 -2.78
N SER A 89 0.20 -1.30 -1.97
CA SER A 89 1.43 -0.52 -2.03
C SER A 89 2.04 -0.39 -0.65
N GLY A 90 3.26 -0.90 -0.48
CA GLY A 90 4.00 -0.73 0.78
C GLY A 90 4.30 0.74 1.07
N LEU A 91 4.43 1.56 0.03
CA LEU A 91 4.68 3.00 0.15
C LEU A 91 3.46 3.79 0.61
N VAL A 92 2.29 3.52 0.04
CA VAL A 92 1.03 4.14 0.49
C VAL A 92 0.67 3.66 1.90
N ASP A 93 0.98 2.41 2.23
CA ASP A 93 0.85 1.88 3.59
C ASP A 93 1.78 2.61 4.57
N ALA A 94 3.04 2.86 4.21
CA ALA A 94 3.98 3.65 5.03
C ALA A 94 3.45 5.06 5.31
N ALA A 95 2.88 5.72 4.30
CA ALA A 95 2.24 7.03 4.47
C ALA A 95 0.99 6.97 5.35
N TRP A 96 0.20 5.89 5.27
CA TRP A 96 -0.93 5.69 6.17
C TRP A 96 -0.47 5.45 7.61
N HIS A 97 0.55 4.61 7.83
CA HIS A 97 1.17 4.40 9.14
C HIS A 97 1.69 5.70 9.73
N ALA A 98 2.42 6.49 8.95
CA ALA A 98 2.91 7.80 9.37
C ALA A 98 1.75 8.70 9.81
N PHE A 99 0.62 8.70 9.10
CA PHE A 99 -0.55 9.50 9.47
C PHE A 99 -1.22 9.03 10.77
N ILE A 100 -1.36 7.72 10.98
CA ILE A 100 -1.97 7.14 12.20
C ILE A 100 -1.22 7.57 13.48
N LEU A 101 0.10 7.70 13.39
CA LEU A 101 0.94 8.12 14.53
C LEU A 101 0.65 9.56 14.98
N PHE A 102 0.11 10.41 14.10
CA PHE A 102 -0.45 11.71 14.48
C PHE A 102 -1.91 11.54 14.94
N THR A 103 -2.08 10.70 15.96
CA THR A 103 -3.36 10.08 16.34
C THR A 103 -4.50 11.08 16.55
N ALA A 104 -4.24 12.25 17.16
CA ALA A 104 -5.26 13.28 17.35
C ALA A 104 -5.81 13.81 16.01
N ALA A 105 -4.91 14.16 15.09
CA ALA A 105 -5.30 14.66 13.77
C ALA A 105 -5.89 13.56 12.89
N TYR A 106 -5.42 12.32 13.02
CA TYR A 106 -5.99 11.17 12.33
C TYR A 106 -7.43 10.86 12.79
N ILE A 107 -7.68 10.90 14.10
CA ILE A 107 -9.02 10.78 14.67
C ILE A 107 -9.91 11.92 14.16
N GLU A 108 -9.42 13.16 14.16
CA GLU A 108 -10.16 14.31 13.64
C GLU A 108 -10.53 14.11 12.16
N TYR A 109 -9.57 13.70 11.33
CA TYR A 109 -9.79 13.41 9.91
C TYR A 109 -10.87 12.35 9.71
N GLY A 110 -10.77 11.22 10.43
CA GLY A 110 -11.76 10.14 10.38
C GLY A 110 -13.15 10.60 10.82
N GLN A 111 -13.25 11.29 11.95
CA GLN A 111 -14.53 11.81 12.45
C GLN A 111 -15.16 12.83 11.50
N ARG A 112 -14.36 13.76 10.99
CA ARG A 112 -14.81 14.83 10.10
C ARG A 112 -15.28 14.29 8.75
N PHE A 113 -14.52 13.41 8.11
CA PHE A 113 -14.80 13.02 6.73
C PHE A 113 -15.48 11.65 6.60
N PHE A 114 -15.35 10.77 7.59
CA PHE A 114 -15.89 9.41 7.56
C PHE A 114 -16.89 9.13 8.68
N GLY A 115 -17.08 10.08 9.62
CA GLY A 115 -17.97 9.94 10.77
C GLY A 115 -17.50 8.92 11.81
N ARG A 116 -16.26 8.43 11.72
CA ARG A 116 -15.71 7.41 12.63
C ARG A 116 -14.19 7.32 12.57
N TYR A 117 -13.61 6.60 13.53
CA TYR A 117 -12.21 6.19 13.45
C TYR A 117 -12.01 5.15 12.34
N LEU A 118 -10.99 5.37 11.51
CA LEU A 118 -10.60 4.47 10.44
C LEU A 118 -9.52 3.52 10.98
N ALA A 119 -9.91 2.33 11.44
CA ALA A 119 -8.94 1.38 11.95
C ALA A 119 -8.06 0.81 10.82
N HIS A 120 -6.79 0.58 11.15
CA HIS A 120 -5.79 -0.06 10.31
C HIS A 120 -5.45 -1.42 10.93
N THR A 121 -5.32 -2.44 10.09
CA THR A 121 -4.82 -3.76 10.49
C THR A 121 -3.53 -4.01 9.70
N PRO A 122 -2.37 -4.15 10.36
CA PRO A 122 -1.11 -4.37 9.67
C PRO A 122 -1.12 -5.62 8.79
N ALA A 123 -0.53 -5.52 7.59
CA ALA A 123 -0.45 -6.61 6.62
C ALA A 123 0.21 -7.90 7.16
N VAL A 124 1.10 -7.78 8.15
CA VAL A 124 1.74 -8.94 8.83
C VAL A 124 0.71 -9.80 9.59
N VAL A 125 -0.38 -9.19 10.06
CA VAL A 125 -1.46 -9.85 10.83
C VAL A 125 -2.59 -10.35 9.93
N GLU A 126 -2.66 -9.90 8.67
CA GLU A 126 -3.69 -10.32 7.69
C GLU A 126 -3.55 -11.76 7.17
N SER A 127 -2.59 -12.54 7.69
CA SER A 127 -2.45 -13.98 7.39
C SER A 127 -3.56 -14.86 8.03
N GLY A 128 -4.43 -14.27 8.86
CA GLY A 128 -5.69 -14.89 9.33
C GLY A 128 -6.92 -14.42 8.55
N PRO A 129 -8.12 -15.00 8.79
CA PRO A 129 -9.35 -14.49 8.19
C PRO A 129 -9.51 -13.00 8.51
N SER A 130 -9.57 -12.19 7.47
CA SER A 130 -9.57 -10.72 7.53
C SER A 130 -10.82 -10.22 8.25
N VAL A 131 -10.70 -9.90 9.54
CA VAL A 131 -11.69 -9.11 10.28
C VAL A 131 -11.37 -7.64 10.01
N GLY A 132 -11.94 -7.11 8.94
CA GLY A 132 -11.73 -5.73 8.52
C GLY A 132 -12.16 -4.74 9.61
N ALA A 133 -11.41 -3.64 9.70
CA ALA A 133 -11.75 -2.48 10.50
C ALA A 133 -13.20 -2.01 10.26
N GLY A 134 -14.00 -2.02 11.32
CA GLY A 134 -15.36 -1.47 11.35
C GLY A 134 -16.44 -2.53 11.54
N ASP A 135 -16.91 -2.62 12.78
CA ASP A 135 -18.10 -3.32 13.26
C ASP A 135 -19.34 -2.99 12.42
N ARG A 136 -19.59 -3.80 11.38
CA ARG A 136 -20.92 -4.05 10.83
C ARG A 136 -21.02 -5.53 10.45
N ARG A 137 -21.58 -6.32 11.39
CA ARG A 137 -22.22 -7.63 11.18
C ARG A 137 -21.55 -8.54 10.14
N GLY A 138 -20.61 -9.39 10.57
CA GLY A 138 -20.47 -10.80 10.17
C GLY A 138 -20.64 -11.25 8.71
N ARG A 139 -20.68 -10.36 7.73
CA ARG A 139 -20.69 -10.70 6.30
C ARG A 139 -19.26 -10.89 5.88
N LEU A 140 -18.99 -12.06 5.30
CA LEU A 140 -17.78 -12.28 4.52
C LEU A 140 -17.72 -11.18 3.45
N ARG A 141 -16.80 -10.24 3.59
CA ARG A 141 -16.50 -9.28 2.53
C ARG A 141 -15.76 -10.03 1.42
N GLU A 142 -16.16 -9.80 0.18
CA GLU A 142 -15.42 -10.34 -0.95
C GLU A 142 -14.04 -9.67 -0.99
N LYS A 143 -12.96 -10.45 -1.03
CA LYS A 143 -11.60 -9.90 -1.16
C LYS A 143 -11.43 -9.38 -2.58
N SER A 144 -11.07 -8.10 -2.69
CA SER A 144 -10.75 -7.49 -3.98
C SER A 144 -9.46 -8.11 -4.54
N THR A 145 -9.38 -8.30 -5.86
CA THR A 145 -8.09 -8.45 -6.54
C THR A 145 -7.47 -7.08 -6.81
N PHE A 146 -6.17 -7.04 -7.15
CA PHE A 146 -5.51 -5.80 -7.59
C PHE A 146 -6.19 -5.20 -8.83
N LEU A 147 -6.63 -6.06 -9.77
CA LEU A 147 -7.34 -5.62 -10.97
C LEU A 147 -8.69 -4.98 -10.62
N ASP A 148 -9.41 -5.53 -9.64
CA ASP A 148 -10.67 -4.93 -9.19
C ASP A 148 -10.44 -3.61 -8.46
N PHE A 149 -9.40 -3.52 -7.64
CA PHE A 149 -8.99 -2.28 -6.99
C PHE A 149 -8.68 -1.19 -8.04
N ARG A 150 -7.82 -1.51 -9.01
CA ARG A 150 -7.46 -0.61 -10.11
C ARG A 150 -8.69 -0.12 -10.85
N ARG A 151 -9.60 -1.03 -11.25
CA ARG A 151 -10.82 -0.66 -11.97
C ARG A 151 -11.69 0.32 -11.18
N ARG A 152 -11.90 0.05 -9.88
CA ARG A 152 -12.69 0.94 -9.00
C ARG A 152 -12.01 2.30 -8.84
N TYR A 153 -10.70 2.30 -8.63
CA TYR A 153 -9.90 3.51 -8.50
C TYR A 153 -10.01 4.38 -9.76
N GLU A 154 -9.71 3.81 -10.94
CA GLU A 154 -9.72 4.54 -12.21
C GLU A 154 -11.14 5.04 -12.56
N THR A 155 -12.17 4.28 -12.18
CA THR A 155 -13.57 4.70 -12.34
C THR A 155 -13.92 5.88 -11.43
N LEU A 156 -13.49 5.87 -10.16
CA LEU A 156 -13.81 6.92 -9.21
C LEU A 156 -13.04 8.21 -9.50
N PHE A 157 -11.72 8.11 -9.67
CA PHE A 157 -10.83 9.27 -9.78
C PHE A 157 -10.60 9.72 -11.23
N GLN A 158 -11.09 8.98 -12.22
CA GLN A 158 -10.98 9.33 -13.65
C GLN A 158 -9.55 9.54 -14.13
N HIS A 159 -8.61 8.81 -13.53
CA HIS A 159 -7.20 8.83 -13.92
C HIS A 159 -6.57 7.46 -13.71
N ALA A 160 -5.50 7.17 -14.46
CA ALA A 160 -4.74 5.93 -14.32
C ALA A 160 -4.10 5.83 -12.93
N LEU A 161 -3.94 4.59 -12.45
CA LEU A 161 -3.26 4.32 -11.19
C LEU A 161 -1.79 4.80 -11.26
N PRO A 162 -1.32 5.69 -10.36
CA PRO A 162 0.05 6.19 -10.41
C PRO A 162 1.07 5.11 -10.02
N ASP A 163 2.34 5.32 -10.38
CA ASP A 163 3.43 4.34 -10.19
C ASP A 163 3.63 3.92 -8.73
N VAL A 164 3.27 4.77 -7.77
CA VAL A 164 3.34 4.47 -6.33
C VAL A 164 2.47 3.28 -5.90
N TRP A 165 1.53 2.83 -6.74
CA TRP A 165 0.75 1.61 -6.52
C TRP A 165 1.40 0.32 -7.05
N TYR A 166 2.57 0.43 -7.65
CA TYR A 166 3.36 -0.67 -8.19
C TYR A 166 4.68 -0.74 -7.44
N ASP A 167 4.76 -1.58 -6.40
CA ASP A 167 5.94 -1.70 -5.53
C ASP A 167 7.23 -1.92 -6.34
N GLU A 168 7.17 -2.72 -7.42
CA GLU A 168 8.31 -2.99 -8.29
C GLU A 168 8.85 -1.74 -9.02
N ARG A 169 8.05 -0.69 -9.15
CA ARG A 169 8.47 0.58 -9.77
C ARG A 169 9.08 1.55 -8.77
N CYS A 170 8.97 1.24 -7.47
CA CYS A 170 9.33 2.12 -6.36
C CYS A 170 10.55 1.65 -5.56
N ILE A 171 11.37 0.79 -6.17
CA ILE A 171 12.56 0.21 -5.53
C ILE A 171 13.79 1.09 -5.77
N SER A 172 14.49 1.40 -4.69
CA SER A 172 15.76 2.15 -4.67
C SER A 172 16.76 1.45 -3.76
N PRO A 173 18.06 1.79 -3.80
CA PRO A 173 19.06 1.25 -2.88
C PRO A 173 18.71 1.34 -1.39
N SER A 174 18.01 2.43 -1.00
CA SER A 174 17.60 2.67 0.37
C SER A 174 16.25 2.05 0.74
N ARG A 175 15.61 1.36 -0.21
CA ARG A 175 14.33 0.71 0.00
C ARG A 175 14.50 -0.52 0.90
N ARG A 176 13.64 -0.62 1.91
CA ARG A 176 13.51 -1.81 2.75
C ARG A 176 12.55 -2.80 2.10
N MET A 177 13.02 -4.02 1.91
CA MET A 177 12.29 -5.13 1.31
C MET A 177 12.03 -6.20 2.36
N ILE A 178 10.92 -6.93 2.21
CA ILE A 178 10.60 -8.13 2.96
C ILE A 178 10.32 -9.28 1.99
N ARG A 179 10.82 -10.46 2.34
CA ARG A 179 10.49 -11.70 1.64
C ARG A 179 9.06 -12.11 1.97
N GLU A 180 8.30 -12.41 0.94
CA GLU A 180 6.91 -12.84 1.09
C GLU A 180 6.86 -14.37 1.27
N ASP A 181 6.48 -14.84 2.44
CA ASP A 181 6.47 -16.28 2.72
C ASP A 181 5.26 -17.00 2.07
N ARG A 182 4.27 -16.27 1.54
CA ARG A 182 3.10 -16.84 0.85
C ARG A 182 3.44 -17.62 -0.43
N VAL A 183 4.58 -17.35 -1.06
CA VAL A 183 5.01 -18.13 -2.24
C VAL A 183 5.57 -19.52 -1.87
N GLY A 184 5.58 -19.87 -0.58
CA GLY A 184 6.10 -21.13 -0.08
C GLY A 184 7.63 -21.15 0.02
N PRO A 185 8.23 -22.27 0.45
CA PRO A 185 9.68 -22.37 0.57
C PRO A 185 10.32 -22.32 -0.82
N LEU A 186 11.10 -21.27 -1.06
CA LEU A 186 11.82 -21.09 -2.32
C LEU A 186 13.16 -21.83 -2.29
N SER A 187 13.59 -22.33 -3.45
CA SER A 187 14.89 -23.00 -3.62
C SER A 187 15.68 -22.39 -4.77
N LEU A 188 16.98 -22.65 -4.81
CA LEU A 188 17.85 -22.24 -5.92
C LEU A 188 18.27 -23.46 -6.73
N THR A 189 18.22 -23.32 -8.05
CA THR A 189 18.73 -24.33 -8.99
C THR A 189 19.73 -23.68 -9.94
N HIS A 190 20.82 -24.39 -10.25
CA HIS A 190 21.86 -23.91 -11.15
C HIS A 190 21.71 -24.52 -12.54
N HIS A 191 21.80 -23.69 -13.57
CA HIS A 191 21.75 -24.09 -14.98
C HIS A 191 22.69 -23.21 -15.81
N ASP A 192 23.72 -23.81 -16.43
CA ASP A 192 24.61 -23.20 -17.44
C ASP A 192 24.75 -21.66 -17.40
N GLY A 193 25.40 -21.15 -16.34
CA GLY A 193 25.71 -19.72 -16.20
C GLY A 193 24.58 -18.87 -15.61
N CYS A 194 23.46 -19.48 -15.24
CA CYS A 194 22.33 -18.87 -14.54
C CYS A 194 21.96 -19.62 -13.26
N VAL A 195 21.39 -18.86 -12.32
CA VAL A 195 20.71 -19.36 -11.13
C VAL A 195 19.22 -19.05 -11.24
N GLU A 196 18.40 -20.05 -10.95
CA GLU A 196 16.95 -19.94 -10.92
C GLU A 196 16.43 -20.00 -9.50
N LEU A 197 15.50 -19.11 -9.19
CA LEU A 197 14.70 -19.16 -7.96
C LEU A 197 13.41 -19.91 -8.25
N CYS A 198 13.24 -21.07 -7.63
CA CYS A 198 12.12 -21.96 -7.90
C CYS A 198 11.14 -22.03 -6.74
N ARG A 199 9.87 -22.25 -7.07
CA ARG A 199 8.82 -22.66 -6.13
C ARG A 199 8.96 -24.15 -5.74
N PRO A 200 8.27 -24.59 -4.69
CA PRO A 200 8.25 -26.00 -4.29
C PRO A 200 7.77 -26.96 -5.38
N ASP A 201 6.94 -26.49 -6.30
CA ASP A 201 6.42 -27.26 -7.45
C ASP A 201 7.41 -27.37 -8.62
N GLY A 202 8.61 -26.80 -8.47
CA GLY A 202 9.66 -26.77 -9.49
C GLY A 202 9.51 -25.63 -10.50
N THR A 203 8.48 -24.80 -10.41
CA THR A 203 8.28 -23.66 -11.32
C THR A 203 9.33 -22.59 -11.04
N SER A 204 10.06 -22.20 -12.09
CA SER A 204 11.00 -21.08 -12.05
C SER A 204 10.25 -19.75 -11.91
N LEU A 205 10.53 -18.98 -10.85
CA LEU A 205 9.99 -17.64 -10.63
C LEU A 205 10.80 -16.58 -11.36
N VAL A 206 12.12 -16.73 -11.32
CA VAL A 206 13.07 -15.85 -11.99
C VAL A 206 14.34 -16.64 -12.28
N SER A 207 14.92 -16.38 -13.46
CA SER A 207 16.23 -16.88 -13.87
C SER A 207 17.13 -15.66 -14.06
N VAL A 208 18.28 -15.65 -13.38
CA VAL A 208 19.24 -14.55 -13.39
C VAL A 208 20.65 -15.09 -13.58
N ASN A 209 21.57 -14.21 -13.98
CA ASN A 209 22.98 -14.57 -14.11
C ASN A 209 23.55 -15.09 -12.77
N GLU A 210 24.45 -16.07 -12.82
CA GLU A 210 25.13 -16.65 -11.64
C GLU A 210 25.78 -15.60 -10.71
N LEU A 211 26.16 -14.42 -11.22
CA LEU A 211 26.66 -13.32 -10.39
C LEU A 211 25.68 -12.91 -9.27
N ALA A 212 24.38 -13.08 -9.48
CA ALA A 212 23.35 -12.76 -8.48
C ALA A 212 23.15 -13.87 -7.43
N TYR A 213 23.84 -15.01 -7.54
CA TYR A 213 23.70 -16.14 -6.62
C TYR A 213 23.87 -15.76 -5.15
N PRO A 214 24.93 -15.02 -4.73
CA PRO A 214 25.09 -14.65 -3.33
C PRO A 214 23.93 -13.77 -2.81
N ALA A 215 23.39 -12.91 -3.68
CA ALA A 215 22.24 -12.07 -3.35
C ALA A 215 20.97 -12.91 -3.14
N LEU A 216 20.70 -13.87 -4.04
CA LEU A 216 19.56 -14.78 -3.88
C LEU A 216 19.69 -15.65 -2.63
N GLN A 217 20.87 -16.19 -2.33
CA GLN A 217 21.10 -16.93 -1.07
C GLN A 217 20.83 -16.06 0.15
N PHE A 218 21.32 -14.81 0.14
CA PHE A 218 21.08 -13.86 1.22
C PHE A 218 19.58 -13.60 1.44
N ILE A 219 18.80 -13.46 0.37
CA ILE A 219 17.34 -13.24 0.44
C ILE A 219 16.61 -14.47 1.01
N LEU A 220 17.06 -15.68 0.69
CA LEU A 220 16.49 -16.90 1.28
C LEU A 220 16.79 -17.00 2.78
N ALA A 221 17.95 -16.52 3.22
CA ALA A 221 18.34 -16.51 4.64
C ALA A 221 17.74 -15.34 5.44
N THR A 222 17.50 -14.19 4.79
CA THR A 222 17.16 -12.92 5.45
C THR A 222 15.75 -12.48 5.08
N SER A 223 14.84 -12.42 6.06
CA SER A 223 13.46 -12.04 5.80
C SER A 223 13.27 -10.56 5.47
N VAL A 224 14.07 -9.67 6.07
CA VAL A 224 13.95 -8.21 5.89
C VAL A 224 15.32 -7.58 5.75
N PHE A 225 15.51 -6.76 4.72
CA PHE A 225 16.80 -6.17 4.37
C PHE A 225 16.62 -4.87 3.56
N TYR A 226 17.68 -4.08 3.44
CA TYR A 226 17.74 -2.97 2.47
C TYR A 226 18.34 -3.44 1.15
N VAL A 227 17.87 -2.90 0.02
CA VAL A 227 18.38 -3.28 -1.32
C VAL A 227 19.90 -3.13 -1.43
N ARG A 228 20.47 -2.04 -0.89
CA ARG A 228 21.93 -1.80 -0.85
C ARG A 228 22.74 -2.89 -0.14
N GLU A 229 22.11 -3.67 0.75
CA GLU A 229 22.78 -4.73 1.52
C GLU A 229 22.97 -6.02 0.72
N LEU A 230 22.39 -6.13 -0.47
CA LEU A 230 22.54 -7.32 -1.31
C LEU A 230 24.03 -7.58 -1.64
N PRO A 231 24.57 -8.77 -1.31
CA PRO A 231 25.97 -9.11 -1.55
C PRO A 231 26.23 -9.54 -3.00
N GLY A 232 27.45 -10.02 -3.28
CA GLY A 232 27.81 -10.63 -4.57
C GLY A 232 28.46 -9.69 -5.58
N GLY A 233 28.85 -8.48 -5.15
CA GLY A 233 29.55 -7.53 -6.03
C GLY A 233 28.66 -6.88 -7.10
N LEU A 234 27.33 -7.04 -6.98
CA LEU A 234 26.36 -6.37 -7.83
C LEU A 234 26.48 -4.84 -7.69
N THR A 235 26.37 -4.14 -8.81
CA THR A 235 26.17 -2.69 -8.83
C THR A 235 24.82 -2.31 -8.21
N GLU A 236 24.64 -1.05 -7.82
CA GLU A 236 23.36 -0.59 -7.25
C GLU A 236 22.20 -0.75 -8.25
N GLU A 237 22.44 -0.57 -9.55
CA GLU A 237 21.45 -0.80 -10.60
C GLU A 237 21.05 -2.28 -10.70
N GLU A 238 22.01 -3.20 -10.62
CA GLU A 238 21.74 -4.64 -10.63
C GLU A 238 20.99 -5.10 -9.38
N LYS A 239 21.33 -4.56 -8.20
CA LYS A 239 20.60 -4.84 -6.94
C LYS A 239 19.15 -4.40 -7.02
N VAL A 240 18.91 -3.19 -7.56
CA VAL A 240 17.56 -2.69 -7.81
C VAL A 240 16.85 -3.58 -8.83
N GLY A 241 17.46 -3.87 -9.98
CA GLY A 241 16.86 -4.69 -11.02
C GLY A 241 16.48 -6.10 -10.56
N LEU A 242 17.35 -6.75 -9.77
CA LEU A 242 17.05 -8.04 -9.13
C LEU A 242 15.85 -7.94 -8.19
N SER A 243 15.84 -6.93 -7.33
CA SER A 243 14.75 -6.69 -6.38
C SER A 243 13.42 -6.40 -7.09
N GLN A 244 13.45 -5.67 -8.21
CA GLN A 244 12.26 -5.40 -9.05
C GLN A 244 11.73 -6.68 -9.69
N ALA A 245 12.61 -7.54 -10.21
CA ALA A 245 12.20 -8.83 -10.77
C ALA A 245 11.52 -9.72 -9.71
N LEU A 246 12.11 -9.78 -8.51
CA LEU A 246 11.56 -10.55 -7.40
C LEU A 246 10.24 -9.97 -6.85
N ALA A 247 10.09 -8.64 -6.85
CA ALA A 247 8.82 -8.00 -6.50
C ALA A 247 7.71 -8.33 -7.51
N ARG A 248 8.03 -8.31 -8.82
CA ARG A 248 7.07 -8.67 -9.88
C ARG A 248 6.55 -10.10 -9.77
N CYS A 249 7.37 -11.05 -9.33
CA CYS A 249 6.94 -12.44 -9.13
C CYS A 249 6.35 -12.72 -7.74
N GLY A 250 6.24 -11.68 -6.89
CA GLY A 250 5.66 -11.76 -5.56
C GLY A 250 6.56 -12.41 -4.50
N ALA A 251 7.87 -12.57 -4.78
CA ALA A 251 8.83 -13.10 -3.82
C ALA A 251 9.30 -12.05 -2.81
N LEU A 252 9.29 -10.77 -3.20
CA LEU A 252 9.57 -9.62 -2.34
C LEU A 252 8.43 -8.61 -2.39
N ARG A 253 8.33 -7.77 -1.35
CA ARG A 253 7.50 -6.56 -1.36
C ARG A 253 8.15 -5.45 -0.54
N ILE A 254 7.69 -4.21 -0.71
CA ILE A 254 8.15 -3.09 0.10
C ILE A 254 7.62 -3.25 1.53
N VAL A 255 8.47 -2.93 2.51
CA VAL A 255 8.07 -2.81 3.92
C VAL A 255 7.58 -1.40 4.17
N ALA A 256 6.44 -1.30 4.84
CA ALA A 256 5.84 -0.06 5.30
C ALA A 256 6.48 0.47 6.60
#